data_AF-A0A7C1RKQ6-F1
#
_entry.id   AF-A0A7C1RKQ6-F1
#
_cell.length_a   1.000
_cell.length_b   1.000
_cell.length_c   1.000
_cell.angle_alpha   90.00
_cell.angle_beta   90.00
_cell.angle_gamma   90.00
#
_symmetry.space_group_name_H-M   'P 1'
#
loop_
_entity.id
_entity.type
_entity.pdbx_description
1 polymer ?
#
loop_
_entity_poly.entity_id
_entity_poly.type
_entity_poly.pdbx_seq_one_letter_code
_entity_poly.pdbx_strand_id
1 'polypeptide(L)'
;MVECSDKLKEVQNALKKELRGETDGAERYKLLADILSNQGEKDYADTILLIHQAEVMHKKVIEVLVDAIDLRCGQEVSSQKEI
;
A
#
# COMPACT_ATOMS: atom_id res chain seq x y z
N MET A 1 27.19 10.84 -12.43
CA MET A 1 25.89 10.17 -12.25
C MET A 1 26.06 9.15 -11.14
N VAL A 2 25.21 9.16 -10.11
CA VAL A 2 25.20 8.08 -9.11
C VAL A 2 24.45 6.93 -9.77
N GLU A 3 25.15 5.85 -10.14
CA GLU A 3 24.47 4.66 -10.63
C GLU A 3 23.58 4.09 -9.52
N CYS A 4 22.29 3.93 -9.83
CA CYS A 4 21.33 3.28 -8.96
C CYS A 4 21.77 1.82 -8.73
N SER A 5 22.04 1.47 -7.47
CA SER A 5 22.47 0.12 -7.09
C SER A 5 21.45 -0.93 -7.51
N ASP A 6 21.91 -2.03 -8.10
CA ASP A 6 21.02 -3.13 -8.49
C ASP A 6 20.29 -3.75 -7.29
N LYS A 7 20.90 -3.72 -6.10
CA LYS A 7 20.23 -4.12 -4.85
C LYS A 7 19.06 -3.20 -4.48
N LEU A 8 19.18 -1.89 -4.72
CA LEU A 8 18.09 -0.94 -4.48
C LEU A 8 16.93 -1.19 -5.46
N LYS A 9 17.23 -1.51 -6.72
CA LYS A 9 16.21 -1.90 -7.71
C LYS A 9 15.52 -3.20 -7.33
N GLU A 10 16.27 -4.19 -6.82
CA GLU A 10 15.70 -5.45 -6.35
C GLU A 10 14.69 -5.22 -5.20
N VAL A 11 15.09 -4.44 -4.20
CA VAL A 11 14.20 -4.04 -3.08
C VAL A 11 12.98 -3.27 -3.61
N GLN A 12 13.18 -2.31 -4.50
CA GLN A 12 12.06 -1.55 -5.09
C GLN A 12 11.06 -2.46 -5.82
N ASN A 13 11.55 -3.43 -6.59
CA ASN A 13 10.69 -4.38 -7.31
C ASN A 13 9.93 -5.30 -6.36
N ALA A 14 10.52 -5.69 -5.22
CA ALA A 14 9.83 -6.43 -4.17
C ALA A 14 8.70 -5.57 -3.56
N LEU A 15 9.00 -4.33 -3.17
CA LEU A 15 8.02 -3.38 -2.64
C LEU A 15 6.85 -3.11 -3.61
N LYS A 16 7.14 -2.95 -4.91
CA LYS A 16 6.11 -2.79 -5.96
C LYS A 16 5.21 -4.02 -6.11
N LYS A 17 5.68 -5.22 -5.77
CA LYS A 17 4.84 -6.43 -5.74
C LYS A 17 3.92 -6.45 -4.53
N GLU A 18 4.43 -6.10 -3.35
CA GLU A 18 3.64 -6.01 -2.12
C GLU A 18 2.47 -5.01 -2.27
N LEU A 19 2.71 -3.85 -2.89
CA LEU A 19 1.65 -2.84 -3.16
C LEU A 19 0.41 -3.39 -3.88
N ARG A 20 0.59 -4.38 -4.75
CA ARG A 20 -0.53 -5.00 -5.48
C ARG A 20 -1.38 -5.86 -4.54
N GLY A 21 -0.75 -6.60 -3.63
CA GLY A 21 -1.46 -7.43 -2.65
C GLY A 21 -2.25 -6.61 -1.63
N GLU A 22 -1.67 -5.50 -1.16
CA GLU A 22 -2.26 -4.62 -0.14
C GLU A 22 -3.53 -3.91 -0.65
N THR A 23 -3.56 -3.51 -1.93
CA THR A 23 -4.74 -2.85 -2.51
C THR A 23 -5.95 -3.79 -2.53
N ASP A 24 -5.74 -5.07 -2.86
CA ASP A 24 -6.81 -6.08 -2.84
C ASP A 24 -7.23 -6.46 -1.41
N GLY A 25 -6.29 -6.47 -0.46
CA GLY A 25 -6.53 -6.74 0.96
C GLY A 25 -7.39 -5.66 1.62
N ALA A 26 -7.01 -4.39 1.45
CA ALA A 26 -7.72 -3.25 2.03
C ALA A 26 -9.19 -3.19 1.58
N GLU A 27 -9.45 -3.33 0.28
CA GLU A 27 -10.82 -3.31 -0.27
C GLU A 27 -11.68 -4.47 0.24
N ARG A 28 -11.07 -5.66 0.40
CA ARG A 28 -11.76 -6.82 0.95
C ARG A 28 -12.18 -6.60 2.40
N TYR A 29 -11.31 -6.06 3.24
CA TYR A 29 -11.67 -5.76 4.63
C TYR A 29 -12.75 -4.68 4.71
N LYS A 30 -12.71 -3.68 3.84
CA LYS A 30 -13.76 -2.66 3.79
C LYS A 30 -15.13 -3.28 3.47
N LEU A 31 -15.20 -4.14 2.47
CA LEU A 31 -16.43 -4.87 2.12
C LEU A 31 -16.96 -5.72 3.30
N LEU A 32 -16.07 -6.44 4.00
CA LEU A 32 -16.45 -7.26 5.15
C LEU A 32 -17.00 -6.41 6.31
N ALA A 33 -16.36 -5.27 6.61
CA ALA A 33 -16.85 -4.34 7.62
C ALA A 33 -18.25 -3.80 7.26
N ASP A 34 -18.48 -3.46 5.99
CA ASP A 34 -19.78 -2.96 5.53
C ASP A 34 -20.88 -4.05 5.63
N ILE A 35 -20.56 -5.32 5.31
CA ILE A 35 -21.48 -6.45 5.48
C ILE A 35 -21.89 -6.60 6.96
N LEU A 36 -20.92 -6.60 7.88
CA LEU A 36 -21.17 -6.76 9.32
C LEU A 36 -21.97 -5.58 9.90
N SER A 37 -21.61 -4.36 9.50
CA SER A 37 -22.35 -3.16 9.90
C SER A 37 -23.82 -3.24 9.48
N ASN A 38 -24.09 -3.71 8.26
CA ASN A 38 -25.45 -3.87 7.74
C ASN A 38 -26.24 -4.99 8.44
N GLN A 39 -25.56 -5.94 9.09
CA GLN A 39 -26.17 -7.01 9.89
C GLN A 39 -26.37 -6.61 11.36
N GLY A 40 -25.92 -5.42 11.78
CA GLY A 40 -25.99 -4.95 13.17
C GLY A 40 -24.81 -5.39 14.04
N GLU A 41 -23.82 -6.07 13.45
CA GLU A 41 -22.61 -6.61 14.11
C GLU A 41 -21.52 -5.53 14.23
N LYS A 42 -21.83 -4.41 14.90
CA LYS A 42 -20.99 -3.21 14.91
C LYS A 42 -19.59 -3.42 15.47
N ASP A 43 -19.44 -4.13 16.58
CA ASP A 43 -18.14 -4.32 17.23
C ASP A 43 -17.17 -5.11 16.33
N TYR A 44 -17.69 -6.09 15.59
CA TYR A 44 -16.92 -6.83 14.60
C TYR A 44 -16.59 -5.96 13.37
N ALA A 45 -17.56 -5.17 12.89
CA ALA A 45 -17.33 -4.23 11.78
C ALA A 45 -16.22 -3.22 12.10
N ASP A 46 -16.25 -2.64 13.30
CA ASP A 46 -15.23 -1.68 13.77
C ASP A 46 -13.85 -2.33 13.84
N THR A 47 -13.77 -3.57 14.34
CA THR A 47 -12.52 -4.33 14.37
C THR A 47 -11.95 -4.58 12.98
N ILE A 48 -12.78 -4.97 12.00
CA ILE A 48 -12.33 -5.16 10.62
C ILE A 48 -11.93 -3.84 9.97
N LEU A 49 -12.63 -2.75 10.28
CA LEU A 49 -12.31 -1.43 9.75
C LEU A 49 -10.91 -0.97 10.19
N LEU A 50 -10.48 -1.33 11.40
CA LEU A 50 -9.10 -1.09 11.86
C LEU A 50 -8.08 -1.85 11.00
N ILE A 51 -8.37 -3.08 10.59
CA ILE A 51 -7.49 -3.86 9.70
C ILE A 51 -7.41 -3.17 8.33
N HIS A 52 -8.54 -2.76 7.76
CA HIS A 52 -8.56 -1.96 6.53
C HIS A 52 -7.68 -0.71 6.63
N GLN A 53 -7.79 0.05 7.72
CA GLN A 53 -6.97 1.25 7.92
C GLN A 53 -5.47 0.93 8.03
N ALA A 54 -5.11 -0.18 8.66
CA ALA A 54 -3.72 -0.64 8.75
C ALA A 54 -3.14 -0.95 7.36
N GLU A 55 -3.89 -1.67 6.51
CA GLU A 55 -3.48 -1.99 5.13
C GLU A 55 -3.33 -0.72 4.27
N VAL A 56 -4.28 0.22 4.37
CA VAL A 56 -4.19 1.51 3.66
C VAL A 56 -2.95 2.30 4.10
N MET A 57 -2.62 2.29 5.39
CA MET A 57 -1.42 2.95 5.90
C MET A 57 -0.15 2.23 5.45
N HIS A 58 -0.14 0.90 5.49
CA HIS A 58 1.00 0.09 5.05
C HIS A 58 1.30 0.32 3.56
N LYS A 59 0.28 0.33 2.71
CA LYS A 59 0.38 0.73 1.30
C LYS A 59 1.07 2.09 1.13
N LYS A 60 0.60 3.14 1.84
CA LYS A 60 1.18 4.49 1.76
C LYS A 60 2.66 4.52 2.16
N VAL A 61 3.03 3.76 3.19
CA VAL A 61 4.43 3.65 3.62
C VAL A 61 5.28 3.02 2.53
N ILE A 62 4.78 1.97 1.87
CA ILE A 62 5.49 1.33 0.76
C ILE A 62 5.62 2.28 -0.44
N GLU A 63 4.57 3.01 -0.81
CA GLU A 63 4.61 4.02 -1.89
C GLU A 63 5.70 5.07 -1.65
N VAL A 64 5.76 5.62 -0.43
CA VAL A 64 6.78 6.60 -0.03
C VAL A 64 8.20 6.01 -0.12
N LEU A 65 8.38 4.74 0.24
CA LEU A 65 9.68 4.06 0.11
C LEU A 65 10.07 3.84 -1.36
N VAL A 66 9.12 3.46 -2.21
CA VAL A 66 9.34 3.30 -3.65
C VAL A 66 9.76 4.63 -4.27
N ASP A 67 9.04 5.70 -3.94
CA ASP A 67 9.30 7.06 -4.39
C ASP A 67 10.68 7.58 -3.94
N ALA A 68 11.06 7.29 -2.69
CA ALA A 68 12.38 7.63 -2.18
C ALA A 68 13.51 6.90 -2.95
N ILE A 69 13.27 5.65 -3.37
CA ILE A 69 14.21 4.90 -4.21
C ILE A 69 14.24 5.48 -5.64
N ASP A 70 13.08 5.82 -6.23
CA ASP A 70 13.00 6.47 -7.55
C ASP A 70 13.84 7.76 -7.56
N LEU A 71 13.65 8.64 -6.57
CA LEU A 71 14.43 9.87 -6.40
C LEU A 71 15.93 9.59 -6.26
N ARG A 72 16.30 8.60 -5.44
CA ARG A 72 17.71 8.20 -5.26
C ARG A 72 18.33 7.70 -6.55
N CYS A 73 17.53 7.08 -7.41
CA CYS A 73 17.95 6.53 -8.69
C CYS A 73 17.83 7.52 -9.87
N GLY A 74 17.43 8.78 -9.60
CA GLY A 74 17.23 9.80 -10.63
C GLY A 74 16.05 9.51 -11.56
N GLN A 75 15.10 8.70 -11.10
CA GLN A 75 13.88 8.34 -11.82
C GLN A 75 12.73 9.27 -11.41
N GLU A 76 11.72 9.39 -12.27
CA GLU A 76 10.47 10.05 -11.90
C GLU A 76 9.76 9.28 -10.79
N VAL A 77 9.16 10.04 -9.87
CA VAL A 77 8.44 9.51 -8.71
C VAL A 77 7.18 8.80 -9.17
N SER A 78 7.03 7.52 -8.80
CA SER A 78 5.94 6.67 -9.26
C SER A 78 4.55 7.20 -8.87
N SER A 79 4.40 7.79 -7.68
CA SER A 79 3.14 8.38 -7.21
C SER A 79 2.69 9.65 -7.96
N GLN A 80 3.59 10.31 -8.70
CA GLN A 80 3.24 11.50 -9.49
C GLN A 80 2.59 11.16 -10.85
N LYS A 81 2.51 9.87 -11.22
CA LYS A 81 1.89 9.43 -12.48
C LYS A 81 0.37 9.28 -12.43
N GLU A 82 -0.24 9.40 -11.25
CA GLU A 82 -1.70 9.25 -11.05
C GLU A 82 -2.48 10.58 -10.99
N ILE A 83 -1.89 11.70 -11.44
CA ILE A 83 -2.57 13.01 -11.59
C ILE A 83 -2.89 13.30 -13.06
#